data_AF-A0A8J3KZG8-F1
#
_entry.id   AF-A0A8J3KZG8-F1
#
_cell.length_a   1.000
_cell.length_b   1.000
_cell.length_c   1.000
_cell.angle_alpha   90.00
_cell.angle_beta   90.00
_cell.angle_gamma   90.00
#
_symmetry.space_group_name_H-M   'P 1'
#
loop_
_entity.id
_entity.type
_entity.pdbx_description
1 polymer ?
#
loop_
_entity_poly.entity_id
_entity_poly.type
_entity_poly.pdbx_seq_one_letter_code
_entity_poly.pdbx_strand_id
1 'polypeptide(L)'
;MHRARRLMLVAAVAVVALTPAVAASASHAPAPSYASAPCPKPNIPELGPGADLPPGVTCGYLTVPEDRGRPGSRMIRVAVAHAKAVSATPKPDPIVFLTHGPGGVAFLDAVREVGAGMNADRDVYFVAQRGNYHSDPQLTCPDYDRFADGTALGLKFAAPSTGARNLAAIKACHDKLAATGAHLASYNTVENAADIADLRKALGIEQWNVYSVSYGTNVAQVLLRDHPEGIRSMVLDSVSPINQNLLTQGWPAAAGMYQAIFDACAGQPACAAAYPNLKAEFTAAVNRLNQTPLQVTVNDAAGRPVQVVIDGYTLAWLVTGQSYTGPSGFATIPSMIHTAAQGDGREAAAARLARVAPPGLAGYGLGFGAYCREMASWSSTEDVAAAGKAALPGFPDDVLRLIMVPGRLFAECAAWDVGSATPAERAPVVSDVPSLLMGGAMDGVTPARWTEAVAKGLRNAETIAIPGAGHDVIAQSPCARSLMDAFFDDPTRPVDRACLSEITIPPFKTP
;
A
#
# COMPACT_ATOMS: atom_id res chain seq x y z
N MET A 1 91.56 38.25 21.65
CA MET A 1 90.38 38.95 22.18
C MET A 1 89.17 38.02 22.09
N HIS A 2 88.36 38.03 23.14
CA HIS A 2 87.06 37.37 23.36
C HIS A 2 86.95 35.86 23.67
N ARG A 3 86.50 35.64 24.91
CA ARG A 3 86.04 34.42 25.62
C ARG A 3 84.71 33.88 25.07
N ALA A 4 84.46 32.57 25.21
CA ALA A 4 83.16 31.97 25.63
C ALA A 4 83.33 30.44 25.78
N ARG A 5 83.32 29.88 27.01
CA ARG A 5 82.20 29.33 27.81
C ARG A 5 81.74 27.91 27.39
N ARG A 6 81.98 26.97 28.32
CA ARG A 6 81.49 25.57 28.42
C ARG A 6 79.96 25.52 28.52
N LEU A 7 79.32 24.45 28.03
CA LEU A 7 78.08 23.91 28.60
C LEU A 7 78.05 22.37 28.42
N MET A 8 78.00 21.65 29.55
CA MET A 8 77.72 20.21 29.62
C MET A 8 76.20 20.00 29.49
N LEU A 9 75.75 19.14 28.58
CA LEU A 9 74.36 18.67 28.55
C LEU A 9 74.20 17.45 29.46
N VAL A 10 73.27 17.55 30.40
CA VAL A 10 72.73 16.45 31.20
C VAL A 10 71.55 15.86 30.44
N ALA A 11 71.58 14.56 30.13
CA ALA A 11 70.47 13.84 29.53
C ALA A 11 69.46 13.41 30.60
N ALA A 12 68.24 13.91 30.54
CA ALA A 12 67.11 13.46 31.36
C ALA A 12 66.31 12.39 30.60
N VAL A 13 66.20 11.20 31.16
CA VAL A 13 65.36 10.10 30.65
C VAL A 13 63.94 10.33 31.16
N ALA A 14 63.00 10.57 30.24
CA ALA A 14 61.57 10.65 30.55
C ALA A 14 60.94 9.25 30.49
N VAL A 15 60.43 8.77 31.62
CA VAL A 15 59.63 7.54 31.70
C VAL A 15 58.19 7.90 31.33
N VAL A 16 57.72 7.40 30.18
CA VAL A 16 56.31 7.51 29.75
C VAL A 16 55.53 6.37 30.41
N ALA A 17 54.61 6.72 31.31
CA ALA A 17 53.65 5.78 31.87
C ALA A 17 52.54 5.50 30.83
N LEU A 18 52.50 4.26 30.31
CA LEU A 18 51.37 3.79 29.49
C LEU A 18 50.18 3.51 30.41
N THR A 19 49.13 4.31 30.29
CA THR A 19 47.79 3.95 30.77
C THR A 19 47.15 2.97 29.78
N PRO A 20 46.50 1.89 30.25
CA PRO A 20 45.78 1.00 29.35
C PRO A 20 44.55 1.74 28.80
N ALA A 21 44.51 1.91 27.48
CA ALA A 21 43.32 2.35 26.78
C ALA A 21 42.23 1.28 26.98
N VAL A 22 41.20 1.63 27.76
CA VAL A 22 39.96 0.86 27.81
C VAL A 22 39.33 0.96 26.43
N ALA A 23 39.45 -0.10 25.63
CA ALA A 23 38.71 -0.24 24.40
C ALA A 23 37.21 -0.25 24.77
N ALA A 24 36.52 0.84 24.45
CA ALA A 24 35.07 0.87 24.52
C ALA A 24 34.54 -0.18 23.54
N SER A 25 34.04 -1.29 24.09
CA SER A 25 33.30 -2.29 23.31
C SER A 25 32.15 -1.57 22.62
N ALA A 26 32.23 -1.44 21.29
CA ALA A 26 31.11 -1.00 20.48
C ALA A 26 29.96 -1.98 20.76
N SER A 27 28.94 -1.52 21.49
CA SER A 27 27.72 -2.27 21.73
C SER A 27 27.07 -2.53 20.37
N HIS A 28 27.29 -3.72 19.83
CA HIS A 28 26.58 -4.18 18.65
C HIS A 28 25.09 -4.19 19.00
N ALA A 29 24.27 -3.59 18.14
CA ALA A 29 22.82 -3.69 18.29
C ALA A 29 22.42 -5.17 18.36
N PRO A 30 21.44 -5.55 19.19
CA PRO A 30 21.00 -6.94 19.28
C PRO A 30 20.63 -7.46 17.89
N ALA A 31 21.04 -8.69 17.57
CA ALA A 31 20.68 -9.32 16.31
C ALA A 31 19.15 -9.45 16.21
N PRO A 32 18.57 -9.31 15.00
CA PRO A 32 17.15 -9.57 14.77
C PRO A 32 16.76 -10.96 15.28
N SER A 33 15.58 -11.07 15.89
CA SER A 33 15.09 -12.35 16.44
C SER A 33 13.59 -12.50 16.28
N TYR A 34 13.13 -13.74 16.14
CA TYR A 34 11.72 -14.08 16.06
C TYR A 34 11.31 -14.88 17.31
N ALA A 35 10.18 -14.51 17.90
CA ALA A 35 9.59 -15.22 19.03
C ALA A 35 8.10 -15.46 18.79
N SER A 36 7.64 -16.69 19.04
CA SER A 36 6.22 -17.02 19.03
C SER A 36 5.48 -16.27 20.15
N ALA A 37 4.24 -15.87 19.88
CA ALA A 37 3.38 -15.17 20.82
C ALA A 37 1.91 -15.63 20.65
N PRO A 38 1.05 -15.45 21.66
CA PRO A 38 -0.38 -15.66 21.49
C PRO A 38 -0.94 -14.78 20.37
N CYS A 39 -1.76 -15.36 19.49
CA CYS A 39 -2.52 -14.56 18.54
C CYS A 39 -3.54 -13.66 19.25
N PRO A 40 -3.80 -12.45 18.71
CA PRO A 40 -4.84 -11.58 19.25
C PRO A 40 -6.21 -12.26 19.16
N LYS A 41 -6.98 -12.18 20.24
CA LYS A 41 -8.34 -12.72 20.35
C LYS A 41 -9.22 -11.77 21.19
N PRO A 42 -10.19 -11.06 20.59
CA PRO A 42 -10.46 -11.00 19.15
C PRO A 42 -9.27 -10.40 18.37
N ASN A 43 -9.17 -10.72 17.09
CA ASN A 43 -8.10 -10.20 16.22
C ASN A 43 -8.25 -8.68 16.06
N ILE A 44 -9.40 -8.23 15.54
CA ILE A 44 -9.75 -6.81 15.42
C ILE A 44 -11.11 -6.61 16.09
N PRO A 45 -11.14 -6.22 17.38
CA PRO A 45 -12.38 -6.06 18.14
C PRO A 45 -13.44 -5.20 17.42
N GLU A 46 -13.00 -4.16 16.71
CA GLU A 46 -13.86 -3.19 16.05
C GLU A 46 -14.63 -3.75 14.84
N LEU A 47 -14.16 -4.86 14.27
CA LEU A 47 -14.78 -5.53 13.12
C LEU A 47 -15.55 -6.80 13.52
N GLY A 48 -15.50 -7.19 14.79
CA GLY A 48 -16.18 -8.36 15.31
C GLY A 48 -15.60 -9.70 14.82
N PRO A 49 -16.30 -10.82 15.07
CA PRO A 49 -15.76 -12.17 14.88
C PRO A 49 -15.40 -12.52 13.43
N GLY A 50 -15.98 -11.83 12.44
CA GLY A 50 -15.65 -12.04 11.03
C GLY A 50 -14.22 -11.63 10.67
N ALA A 51 -13.56 -10.84 11.53
CA ALA A 51 -12.17 -10.48 11.40
C ALA A 51 -11.22 -11.38 12.23
N ASP A 52 -11.73 -12.40 12.94
CA ASP A 52 -10.87 -13.30 13.71
C ASP A 52 -10.04 -14.20 12.81
N LEU A 53 -8.78 -14.42 13.21
CA LEU A 53 -7.85 -15.28 12.48
C LEU A 53 -8.42 -16.72 12.36
N PRO A 54 -8.33 -17.36 11.18
CA PRO A 54 -8.78 -18.72 11.00
C PRO A 54 -8.10 -19.71 11.95
N PRO A 55 -8.75 -20.86 12.26
CA PRO A 55 -8.14 -21.91 13.07
C PRO A 55 -6.79 -22.37 12.51
N GLY A 56 -5.84 -22.67 13.39
CA GLY A 56 -4.51 -23.15 13.01
C GLY A 56 -3.49 -22.04 12.67
N VAL A 57 -3.92 -20.78 12.54
CA VAL A 57 -3.00 -19.65 12.48
C VAL A 57 -2.30 -19.48 13.83
N THR A 58 -0.98 -19.34 13.77
CA THR A 58 -0.12 -19.02 14.92
C THR A 58 0.50 -17.64 14.73
N CYS A 59 0.97 -17.02 15.81
CA CYS A 59 1.48 -15.65 15.75
C CYS A 59 2.84 -15.52 16.43
N GLY A 60 3.53 -14.44 16.12
CA GLY A 60 4.79 -14.09 16.74
C GLY A 60 5.21 -12.67 16.42
N TYR A 61 6.37 -12.31 16.96
CA TYR A 61 6.98 -11.01 16.75
C TYR A 61 8.40 -11.19 16.24
N LEU A 62 8.70 -10.48 15.16
CA LEU A 62 10.06 -10.16 14.75
C LEU A 62 10.52 -8.92 15.51
N THR A 63 11.62 -9.02 16.24
CA THR A 63 12.27 -7.88 16.90
C THR A 63 13.44 -7.39 16.05
N VAL A 64 13.39 -6.13 15.64
CA VAL A 64 14.35 -5.49 14.71
C VAL A 64 14.67 -4.07 15.16
N PRO A 65 15.83 -3.50 14.78
CA PRO A 65 16.08 -2.07 14.98
C PRO A 65 15.04 -1.24 14.21
N GLU A 66 14.56 -0.16 14.83
CA GLU A 66 13.69 0.81 14.15
C GLU A 66 14.42 1.46 12.98
N ASP A 67 15.72 1.71 13.13
CA ASP A 67 16.54 2.38 12.13
C ASP A 67 17.90 1.71 12.05
N ARG A 68 18.19 1.07 10.92
CA ARG A 68 19.43 0.35 10.69
C ARG A 68 20.60 1.30 10.40
N GLY A 69 20.33 2.54 10.02
CA GLY A 69 21.33 3.59 9.79
C GLY A 69 21.78 4.31 11.06
N ARG A 70 21.06 4.18 12.18
CA ARG A 70 21.38 4.85 13.45
C ARG A 70 21.93 3.87 14.50
N PRO A 71 23.21 3.98 14.91
CA PRO A 71 23.76 3.18 16.00
C PRO A 71 22.95 3.35 17.29
N GLY A 72 22.60 2.24 17.93
CA GLY A 72 21.80 2.27 19.17
C GLY A 72 20.33 2.64 18.97
N SER A 73 19.82 2.55 17.73
CA SER A 73 18.38 2.71 17.47
C SER A 73 17.54 1.77 18.34
N ARG A 74 16.35 2.24 18.73
CA ARG A 74 15.45 1.43 19.56
C ARG A 74 15.00 0.18 18.79
N MET A 75 14.74 -0.90 19.51
CA MET A 75 14.15 -2.09 18.91
C MET A 75 12.63 -1.96 18.85
N ILE A 76 12.04 -2.42 17.76
CA ILE A 76 10.60 -2.50 17.54
C ILE A 76 10.20 -3.96 17.30
N ARG A 77 8.92 -4.27 17.49
CA ARG A 77 8.37 -5.60 17.22
C ARG A 77 7.38 -5.52 16.06
N VAL A 78 7.65 -6.28 15.01
CA VAL A 78 6.79 -6.44 13.85
C VAL A 78 5.97 -7.72 14.02
N ALA A 79 4.65 -7.61 14.00
CA ALA A 79 3.77 -8.76 14.17
C ALA A 79 3.75 -9.65 12.92
N VAL A 80 3.70 -10.97 13.13
CA VAL A 80 3.61 -11.96 12.06
C VAL A 80 2.49 -12.95 12.39
N ALA A 81 1.61 -13.20 11.42
CA ALA A 81 0.68 -14.32 11.45
C ALA A 81 1.19 -15.42 10.51
N HIS A 82 1.32 -16.63 11.03
CA HIS A 82 1.77 -17.82 10.32
C HIS A 82 0.60 -18.79 10.16
N ALA A 83 0.13 -18.93 8.92
CA ALA A 83 -0.84 -19.94 8.52
C ALA A 83 -0.07 -21.18 8.05
N LYS A 84 -0.20 -22.28 8.79
CA LYS A 84 0.39 -23.57 8.38
C LYS A 84 -0.34 -24.14 7.18
N ALA A 85 0.37 -24.87 6.33
CA ALA A 85 -0.24 -25.62 5.25
C ALA A 85 -1.33 -26.57 5.76
N VAL A 86 -2.43 -26.67 5.01
CA VAL A 86 -3.50 -27.65 5.27
C VAL A 86 -3.07 -29.05 4.85
N SER A 87 -2.28 -29.16 3.77
CA SER A 87 -1.72 -30.42 3.27
C SER A 87 -0.93 -31.17 4.34
N ALA A 88 -1.13 -32.49 4.43
CA ALA A 88 -0.33 -33.38 5.28
C ALA A 88 1.12 -33.54 4.78
N THR A 89 1.38 -33.17 3.52
CA THR A 89 2.71 -33.11 2.92
C THR A 89 2.93 -31.71 2.34
N PRO A 90 3.22 -30.71 3.20
CA PRO A 90 3.47 -29.34 2.75
C PRO A 90 4.64 -29.29 1.78
N LYS A 91 4.55 -28.42 0.78
CA LYS A 91 5.70 -28.08 -0.05
C LYS A 91 6.73 -27.29 0.78
N PRO A 92 8.03 -27.48 0.55
CA PRO A 92 9.08 -26.97 1.45
C PRO A 92 9.36 -25.46 1.30
N ASP A 93 8.75 -24.81 0.31
CA ASP A 93 8.96 -23.42 -0.08
C ASP A 93 7.79 -22.52 0.38
N PRO A 94 7.83 -21.97 1.61
CA PRO A 94 6.73 -21.16 2.14
C PRO A 94 6.53 -19.86 1.34
N ILE A 95 5.38 -19.23 1.54
CA ILE A 95 5.05 -17.92 0.97
C ILE A 95 5.19 -16.86 2.07
N VAL A 96 5.91 -15.77 1.79
CA VAL A 96 5.77 -14.52 2.55
C VAL A 96 4.83 -13.58 1.82
N PHE A 97 3.75 -13.19 2.49
CA PHE A 97 2.75 -12.27 1.98
C PHE A 97 3.08 -10.84 2.40
N LEU A 98 3.26 -9.95 1.43
CA LEU A 98 3.54 -8.54 1.63
C LEU A 98 2.26 -7.72 1.42
N THR A 99 1.74 -7.28 2.55
CA THR A 99 0.50 -6.53 2.70
C THR A 99 0.39 -5.30 1.81
N HIS A 100 -0.84 -5.05 1.36
CA HIS A 100 -1.27 -3.83 0.69
C HIS A 100 -0.99 -2.55 1.52
N GLY A 101 -1.20 -1.36 0.97
CA GLY A 101 -1.06 -0.10 1.73
C GLY A 101 -0.43 1.03 0.91
N PRO A 102 0.54 1.79 1.45
CA PRO A 102 1.19 1.65 2.76
C PRO A 102 0.24 1.86 3.94
N GLY A 103 0.52 1.21 5.08
CA GLY A 103 -0.30 1.27 6.29
C GLY A 103 -1.43 0.23 6.38
N GLY A 104 -1.44 -0.80 5.52
CA GLY A 104 -2.45 -1.85 5.49
C GLY A 104 -2.38 -2.86 6.64
N VAL A 105 -3.47 -3.58 6.92
CA VAL A 105 -3.56 -4.47 8.09
C VAL A 105 -3.35 -5.93 7.69
N ALA A 106 -2.12 -6.42 7.83
CA ALA A 106 -1.73 -7.77 7.39
C ALA A 106 -2.58 -8.91 7.98
N PHE A 107 -3.12 -8.71 9.17
CA PHE A 107 -3.93 -9.72 9.85
C PHE A 107 -5.35 -9.80 9.27
N LEU A 108 -5.84 -8.78 8.55
CA LEU A 108 -7.04 -8.88 7.74
C LEU A 108 -6.77 -9.62 6.42
N ASP A 109 -5.60 -9.39 5.81
CA ASP A 109 -5.17 -10.19 4.66
C ASP A 109 -5.02 -11.66 5.03
N ALA A 110 -4.48 -11.97 6.22
CA ALA A 110 -4.42 -13.34 6.72
C ALA A 110 -5.81 -14.00 6.79
N VAL A 111 -6.84 -13.28 7.27
CA VAL A 111 -8.22 -13.80 7.30
C VAL A 111 -8.74 -14.06 5.89
N ARG A 112 -8.61 -13.08 4.99
CA ARG A 112 -9.11 -13.14 3.62
C ARG A 112 -8.44 -14.23 2.80
N GLU A 113 -7.10 -14.26 2.79
CA GLU A 113 -6.31 -15.13 1.94
C GLU A 113 -6.31 -16.59 2.41
N VAL A 114 -6.28 -16.82 3.74
CA VAL A 114 -6.46 -18.18 4.28
C VAL A 114 -7.89 -18.67 4.05
N GLY A 115 -8.90 -17.80 4.20
CA GLY A 115 -10.28 -18.11 3.83
C GLY A 115 -10.46 -18.48 2.36
N ALA A 116 -9.64 -17.91 1.48
CA ALA A 116 -9.55 -18.24 0.05
C ALA A 116 -8.65 -19.45 -0.26
N GLY A 117 -8.07 -20.11 0.76
CA GLY A 117 -7.29 -21.34 0.61
C GLY A 117 -5.81 -21.11 0.27
N MET A 118 -5.24 -19.94 0.57
CA MET A 118 -3.83 -19.67 0.22
C MET A 118 -2.82 -20.62 0.84
N ASN A 119 -3.11 -21.13 2.03
CA ASN A 119 -2.28 -22.11 2.74
C ASN A 119 -2.68 -23.57 2.42
N ALA A 120 -3.22 -23.87 1.23
CA ALA A 120 -3.63 -25.22 0.88
C ALA A 120 -2.46 -26.22 0.96
N ASP A 121 -1.30 -25.87 0.39
CA ASP A 121 -0.14 -26.77 0.29
C ASP A 121 1.19 -26.16 0.79
N ARG A 122 1.20 -24.89 1.18
CA ARG A 122 2.37 -24.17 1.69
C ARG A 122 2.04 -23.43 2.97
N ASP A 123 3.05 -23.28 3.80
CA ASP A 123 3.00 -22.32 4.91
C ASP A 123 2.99 -20.89 4.34
N VAL A 124 2.21 -20.01 4.97
CA VAL A 124 2.09 -18.61 4.57
C VAL A 124 2.36 -17.71 5.78
N TYR A 125 3.28 -16.76 5.62
CA TYR A 125 3.63 -15.76 6.62
C TYR A 125 3.09 -14.40 6.19
N PHE A 126 2.09 -13.90 6.93
CA PHE A 126 1.54 -12.56 6.78
C PHE A 126 2.29 -11.62 7.72
N VAL A 127 3.08 -10.73 7.16
CA VAL A 127 3.94 -9.83 7.93
C VAL A 127 3.26 -8.48 8.04
N ALA A 128 2.99 -8.05 9.27
CA ALA A 128 2.57 -6.68 9.51
C ALA A 128 3.65 -5.73 9.02
N GLN A 129 3.27 -4.58 8.48
CA GLN A 129 4.27 -3.56 8.24
C GLN A 129 4.65 -2.91 9.58
N ARG A 130 5.89 -2.41 9.67
CA ARG A 130 6.38 -1.72 10.88
C ARG A 130 5.45 -0.56 11.25
N GLY A 131 5.11 -0.44 12.52
CA GLY A 131 4.20 0.61 13.00
C GLY A 131 2.70 0.36 12.76
N ASN A 132 2.28 -0.76 12.17
CA ASN A 132 0.86 -1.03 11.92
C ASN A 132 0.14 -1.62 13.13
N TYR A 133 -1.16 -1.86 13.00
CA TYR A 133 -2.10 -2.15 14.09
C TYR A 133 -1.61 -3.15 15.16
N HIS A 134 -1.01 -4.29 14.77
CA HIS A 134 -0.50 -5.29 15.72
C HIS A 134 0.99 -5.17 16.06
N SER A 135 1.73 -4.27 15.41
CA SER A 135 3.14 -4.04 15.68
C SER A 135 3.34 -3.14 16.90
N ASP A 136 4.54 -3.16 17.48
CA ASP A 136 4.93 -2.34 18.62
C ASP A 136 6.17 -1.48 18.26
N PRO A 137 6.04 -0.14 18.24
CA PRO A 137 4.82 0.60 18.58
C PRO A 137 3.74 0.51 17.49
N GLN A 138 2.50 0.75 17.90
CA GLN A 138 1.37 0.97 17.01
C GLN A 138 1.32 2.47 16.65
N LEU A 139 1.48 2.79 15.37
CA LEU A 139 1.52 4.16 14.84
C LEU A 139 0.27 4.48 14.02
N THR A 140 -0.90 4.34 14.65
CA THR A 140 -2.22 4.60 14.06
C THR A 140 -2.75 5.99 14.48
N CYS A 141 -3.76 6.51 13.77
CA CYS A 141 -4.31 7.85 13.99
C CYS A 141 -5.83 7.84 14.21
N PRO A 142 -6.35 7.25 15.31
CA PRO A 142 -7.80 7.11 15.50
C PRO A 142 -8.58 8.44 15.53
N ASP A 143 -7.97 9.55 15.97
CA ASP A 143 -8.59 10.89 15.87
C ASP A 143 -8.71 11.38 14.44
N TYR A 144 -7.69 11.10 13.62
CA TYR A 144 -7.73 11.43 12.20
C TYR A 144 -8.78 10.60 11.49
N ASP A 145 -8.86 9.29 11.76
CA ASP A 145 -9.88 8.42 11.17
C ASP A 145 -11.30 8.87 11.53
N ARG A 146 -11.56 9.25 12.79
CA ARG A 146 -12.84 9.83 13.21
C ARG A 146 -13.20 11.10 12.43
N PHE A 147 -12.19 11.89 12.06
CA PHE A 147 -12.40 13.03 11.19
C PHE A 147 -12.65 12.59 9.73
N ALA A 148 -11.74 11.84 9.13
CA ALA A 148 -11.73 11.49 7.70
C ALA A 148 -12.92 10.60 7.28
N ASP A 149 -13.28 9.64 8.13
CA ASP A 149 -14.34 8.65 7.85
C ASP A 149 -15.60 8.82 8.72
N GLY A 150 -15.64 9.88 9.53
CA GLY A 150 -16.85 10.30 10.21
C GLY A 150 -17.23 11.72 9.79
N THR A 151 -16.57 12.69 10.41
CA THR A 151 -16.96 14.11 10.27
C THR A 151 -16.86 14.62 8.83
N ALA A 152 -15.87 14.17 8.07
CA ALA A 152 -15.63 14.62 6.70
C ALA A 152 -16.60 14.01 5.67
N LEU A 153 -17.34 12.95 6.02
CA LEU A 153 -18.39 12.41 5.16
C LEU A 153 -19.44 13.47 4.80
N GLY A 154 -19.75 14.36 5.74
CA GLY A 154 -20.72 15.46 5.56
C GLY A 154 -20.12 16.73 4.96
N LEU A 155 -18.89 16.71 4.44
CA LEU A 155 -18.20 17.89 3.92
C LEU A 155 -17.87 17.75 2.44
N LYS A 156 -17.89 18.87 1.70
CA LYS A 156 -17.30 18.92 0.37
C LYS A 156 -15.80 18.62 0.49
N PHE A 157 -15.34 17.53 -0.12
CA PHE A 157 -13.96 17.07 0.00
C PHE A 157 -12.99 18.12 -0.53
N ALA A 158 -13.26 18.71 -1.70
CA ALA A 158 -12.38 19.71 -2.32
C ALA A 158 -12.35 21.08 -1.64
N ALA A 159 -13.22 21.37 -0.66
CA ALA A 159 -13.26 22.68 -0.02
C ALA A 159 -11.96 23.01 0.75
N PRO A 160 -11.43 24.25 0.66
CA PRO A 160 -10.26 24.67 1.43
C PRO A 160 -10.42 24.51 2.94
N SER A 161 -11.63 24.74 3.47
CA SER A 161 -11.95 24.56 4.90
C SER A 161 -11.85 23.09 5.34
N THR A 162 -12.29 22.15 4.52
CA THR A 162 -12.11 20.71 4.74
C THR A 162 -10.62 20.36 4.74
N GLY A 163 -9.86 20.89 3.76
CA GLY A 163 -8.41 20.69 3.67
C GLY A 163 -7.65 21.21 4.90
N ALA A 164 -8.00 22.39 5.41
CA ALA A 164 -7.38 22.95 6.62
C ALA A 164 -7.64 22.08 7.86
N ARG A 165 -8.85 21.52 7.99
CA ARG A 165 -9.20 20.59 9.08
C ARG A 165 -8.47 19.26 8.95
N ASN A 166 -8.33 18.74 7.73
CA ASN A 166 -7.55 17.53 7.45
C ASN A 166 -6.09 17.72 7.88
N LEU A 167 -5.45 18.81 7.45
CA LEU A 167 -4.08 19.13 7.82
C LEU A 167 -3.90 19.29 9.34
N ALA A 168 -4.85 19.94 10.02
CA ALA A 168 -4.81 20.08 11.48
C ALA A 168 -4.90 18.71 12.18
N ALA A 169 -5.75 17.81 11.72
CA ALA A 169 -5.87 16.46 12.27
C ALA A 169 -4.62 15.61 12.03
N ILE A 170 -3.99 15.72 10.84
CA ILE A 170 -2.72 15.05 10.55
C ILE A 170 -1.58 15.59 11.42
N LYS A 171 -1.46 16.90 11.59
CA LYS A 171 -0.48 17.51 12.52
C LYS A 171 -0.67 16.99 13.95
N ALA A 172 -1.91 16.96 14.42
CA ALA A 172 -2.21 16.42 15.74
C ALA A 172 -1.83 14.94 15.88
N CYS A 173 -2.00 14.14 14.81
CA CYS A 173 -1.52 12.76 14.84
C CYS A 173 0.00 12.68 14.83
N HIS A 174 0.67 13.40 13.92
CA HIS A 174 2.13 13.49 13.85
C HIS A 174 2.72 13.77 15.24
N ASP A 175 2.25 14.83 15.92
CA ASP A 175 2.78 15.26 17.21
C ASP A 175 2.60 14.18 18.29
N LYS A 176 1.45 13.48 18.28
CA LYS A 176 1.19 12.36 19.19
C LYS A 176 2.13 11.19 18.93
N LEU A 177 2.34 10.82 17.67
CA LEU A 177 3.23 9.71 17.32
C LEU A 177 4.69 10.06 17.62
N ALA A 178 5.14 11.27 17.30
CA ALA A 178 6.48 11.75 17.59
C ALA A 178 6.75 11.77 19.12
N ALA A 179 5.77 12.14 19.93
CA ALA A 179 5.87 12.13 21.39
C ALA A 179 6.09 10.72 22.00
N THR A 180 5.81 9.64 21.26
CA THR A 180 6.14 8.26 21.70
C THR A 180 7.65 7.94 21.60
N GLY A 181 8.45 8.86 21.05
CA GLY A 181 9.85 8.64 20.73
C GLY A 181 10.07 7.89 19.43
N ALA A 182 9.03 7.72 18.61
CA ALA A 182 9.15 7.11 17.30
C ALA A 182 9.89 7.99 16.31
N HIS A 183 10.83 7.40 15.58
CA HIS A 183 11.49 8.09 14.49
C HIS A 183 10.72 7.84 13.19
N LEU A 184 9.76 8.73 12.91
CA LEU A 184 8.81 8.57 11.80
C LEU A 184 9.48 8.41 10.43
N ALA A 185 10.67 8.97 10.23
CA ALA A 185 11.43 8.81 8.99
C ALA A 185 11.91 7.37 8.73
N SER A 186 11.95 6.51 9.76
CA SER A 186 12.31 5.09 9.62
C SER A 186 11.13 4.17 9.28
N TYR A 187 9.92 4.72 9.15
CA TYR A 187 8.76 3.97 8.68
C TYR A 187 8.65 4.20 7.18
N ASN A 188 9.54 3.53 6.44
CA ASN A 188 9.68 3.65 4.99
C ASN A 188 9.85 2.26 4.35
N THR A 189 9.84 2.19 3.02
CA THR A 189 9.90 0.93 2.26
C THR A 189 11.23 0.19 2.43
N VAL A 190 12.37 0.89 2.50
CA VAL A 190 13.72 0.28 2.65
C VAL A 190 13.81 -0.50 3.95
N GLU A 191 13.45 0.18 5.02
CA GLU A 191 13.42 -0.37 6.35
C GLU A 191 12.39 -1.53 6.47
N ASN A 192 11.22 -1.39 5.83
CA ASN A 192 10.23 -2.47 5.79
C ASN A 192 10.74 -3.71 5.02
N ALA A 193 11.46 -3.55 3.91
CA ALA A 193 12.04 -4.67 3.15
C ALA A 193 13.14 -5.39 3.94
N ALA A 194 13.95 -4.64 4.70
CA ALA A 194 14.95 -5.22 5.59
C ALA A 194 14.32 -6.08 6.71
N ASP A 195 13.13 -5.71 7.21
CA ASP A 195 12.39 -6.54 8.17
C ASP A 195 12.00 -7.89 7.57
N ILE A 196 11.62 -7.93 6.29
CA ILE A 196 11.29 -9.18 5.59
C ILE A 196 12.52 -10.07 5.47
N ALA A 197 13.68 -9.50 5.11
CA ALA A 197 14.93 -10.23 5.03
C ALA A 197 15.38 -10.79 6.40
N ASP A 198 15.21 -10.01 7.46
CA ASP A 198 15.53 -10.43 8.83
C ASP A 198 14.58 -11.52 9.34
N LEU A 199 13.29 -11.44 8.99
CA LEU A 199 12.32 -12.48 9.33
C LEU A 199 12.73 -13.85 8.77
N ARG A 200 13.11 -13.90 7.48
CA ARG A 200 13.56 -15.14 6.83
C ARG A 200 14.70 -15.79 7.60
N LYS A 201 15.72 -14.99 7.93
CA LYS A 201 16.91 -15.44 8.66
C LYS A 201 16.57 -15.89 10.08
N ALA A 202 15.75 -15.11 10.79
CA ALA A 202 15.34 -15.40 12.16
C ALA A 202 14.48 -16.68 12.27
N LEU A 203 13.70 -17.00 11.23
CA LEU A 203 12.94 -18.25 11.12
C LEU A 203 13.76 -19.44 10.64
N GLY A 204 14.99 -19.23 10.17
CA GLY A 204 15.83 -20.29 9.60
C GLY A 204 15.33 -20.80 8.24
N ILE A 205 14.54 -20.01 7.52
CA ILE A 205 14.01 -20.39 6.20
C ILE A 205 15.11 -20.19 5.15
N GLU A 206 15.52 -21.26 4.47
CA GLU A 206 16.57 -21.17 3.45
C GLU A 206 16.11 -20.38 2.23
N GLN A 207 14.95 -20.75 1.69
CA GLN A 207 14.30 -20.10 0.57
C GLN A 207 12.79 -20.00 0.77
N TRP A 208 12.19 -18.95 0.21
CA TRP A 208 10.74 -18.75 0.19
C TRP A 208 10.28 -18.08 -1.10
N ASN A 209 8.97 -18.13 -1.34
CA ASN A 209 8.31 -17.39 -2.39
C ASN A 209 7.75 -16.08 -1.82
N VAL A 210 7.80 -15.00 -2.59
CA VAL A 210 7.20 -13.72 -2.18
C VAL A 210 5.90 -13.53 -2.96
N TYR A 211 4.80 -13.30 -2.25
CA TYR A 211 3.57 -12.77 -2.85
C TYR A 211 3.33 -11.37 -2.31
N SER A 212 3.08 -10.39 -3.17
CA SER A 212 2.88 -9.00 -2.76
C SER A 212 1.79 -8.32 -3.57
N VAL A 213 1.09 -7.38 -2.94
CA VAL A 213 -0.01 -6.64 -3.57
C VAL A 213 0.19 -5.14 -3.42
N SER A 214 0.04 -4.37 -4.51
CA SER A 214 0.05 -2.90 -4.51
C SER A 214 1.31 -2.32 -3.85
N TYR A 215 1.22 -1.54 -2.77
CA TYR A 215 2.42 -1.06 -2.05
C TYR A 215 3.34 -2.20 -1.58
N GLY A 216 2.81 -3.38 -1.27
CA GLY A 216 3.64 -4.57 -1.01
C GLY A 216 4.61 -4.86 -2.16
N THR A 217 4.25 -4.50 -3.40
CA THR A 217 5.14 -4.63 -4.58
C THR A 217 6.27 -3.60 -4.58
N ASN A 218 6.12 -2.43 -3.94
CA ASN A 218 7.23 -1.52 -3.67
C ASN A 218 8.21 -2.19 -2.69
N VAL A 219 7.70 -2.79 -1.60
CA VAL A 219 8.51 -3.54 -0.63
C VAL A 219 9.23 -4.72 -1.31
N ALA A 220 8.52 -5.46 -2.16
CA ALA A 220 9.06 -6.61 -2.89
C ALA A 220 10.19 -6.22 -3.86
N GLN A 221 10.02 -5.11 -4.60
CA GLN A 221 11.08 -4.57 -5.47
C GLN A 221 12.31 -4.15 -4.66
N VAL A 222 12.12 -3.47 -3.54
CA VAL A 222 13.24 -3.06 -2.67
C VAL A 222 13.91 -4.27 -2.03
N LEU A 223 13.14 -5.28 -1.63
CA LEU A 223 13.63 -6.58 -1.14
C LEU A 223 14.51 -7.28 -2.20
N LEU A 224 14.07 -7.32 -3.47
CA LEU A 224 14.89 -7.87 -4.57
C LEU A 224 16.19 -7.10 -4.78
N ARG A 225 16.18 -5.77 -4.64
CA ARG A 225 17.36 -4.93 -4.86
C ARG A 225 18.38 -5.06 -3.74
N ASP A 226 17.91 -4.98 -2.49
CA ASP A 226 18.77 -4.75 -1.34
C ASP A 226 19.05 -6.05 -0.55
N HIS A 227 18.16 -7.05 -0.67
CA HIS A 227 18.20 -8.31 0.08
C HIS A 227 17.70 -9.52 -0.75
N PRO A 228 18.25 -9.80 -1.95
CA PRO A 228 17.76 -10.87 -2.83
C PRO A 228 17.96 -12.29 -2.26
N GLU A 229 18.80 -12.47 -1.24
CA GLU A 229 19.20 -13.79 -0.77
C GLU A 229 18.05 -14.57 -0.14
N GLY A 230 17.76 -15.74 -0.70
CA GLY A 230 16.72 -16.65 -0.23
C GLY A 230 15.35 -16.41 -0.88
N ILE A 231 15.24 -15.51 -1.86
CA ILE A 231 14.02 -15.38 -2.66
C ILE A 231 14.07 -16.42 -3.80
N ARG A 232 13.18 -17.41 -3.75
CA ARG A 232 13.06 -18.45 -4.78
C ARG A 232 12.33 -17.94 -6.02
N SER A 233 11.19 -17.27 -5.80
CA SER A 233 10.38 -16.68 -6.85
C SER A 233 9.49 -15.58 -6.28
N MET A 234 8.96 -14.70 -7.14
CA MET A 234 8.16 -13.56 -6.71
C MET A 234 6.91 -13.37 -7.57
N VAL A 235 5.77 -13.12 -6.92
CA VAL A 235 4.53 -12.70 -7.57
C VAL A 235 4.21 -11.27 -7.12
N LEU A 236 4.10 -10.37 -8.09
CA LEU A 236 3.70 -8.97 -7.87
C LEU A 236 2.30 -8.77 -8.46
N ASP A 237 1.33 -8.51 -7.60
CA ASP A 237 -0.06 -8.24 -7.99
C ASP A 237 -0.39 -6.75 -7.86
N SER A 238 -1.06 -6.20 -8.87
CA SER A 238 -1.41 -4.78 -8.96
C SER A 238 -0.18 -3.90 -8.77
N VAL A 239 0.81 -4.15 -9.62
CA VAL A 239 2.19 -3.66 -9.49
C VAL A 239 2.32 -2.14 -9.48
N SER A 240 2.98 -1.61 -8.45
CA SER A 240 3.36 -0.21 -8.28
C SER A 240 4.88 -0.04 -8.48
N PRO A 241 5.36 0.60 -9.56
CA PRO A 241 6.79 0.77 -9.82
C PRO A 241 7.43 1.78 -8.86
N ILE A 242 8.56 1.44 -8.24
CA ILE A 242 9.28 2.36 -7.32
C ILE A 242 9.89 3.59 -8.02
N ASN A 243 10.04 3.54 -9.34
CA ASN A 243 10.59 4.62 -10.17
C ASN A 243 9.50 5.51 -10.81
N GLN A 244 8.22 5.19 -10.60
CA GLN A 244 7.09 6.01 -11.05
C GLN A 244 6.41 6.66 -9.86
N ASN A 245 5.83 7.84 -10.08
CA ASN A 245 5.16 8.57 -9.02
C ASN A 245 3.66 8.24 -9.03
N LEU A 246 3.19 7.45 -8.07
CA LEU A 246 1.77 7.09 -7.95
C LEU A 246 0.86 8.32 -7.87
N LEU A 247 1.32 9.41 -7.24
CA LEU A 247 0.50 10.61 -7.05
C LEU A 247 0.19 11.29 -8.39
N THR A 248 1.19 11.44 -9.26
CA THR A 248 0.99 12.07 -10.58
C THR A 248 0.33 11.12 -11.59
N GLN A 249 0.48 9.81 -11.39
CA GLN A 249 -0.10 8.80 -12.28
C GLN A 249 -1.50 8.34 -11.89
N GLY A 250 -2.01 8.71 -10.71
CA GLY A 250 -3.34 8.30 -10.24
C GLY A 250 -4.48 8.75 -11.16
N TRP A 251 -4.48 9.99 -11.65
CA TRP A 251 -5.50 10.45 -12.62
C TRP A 251 -5.36 9.75 -13.99
N PRO A 252 -4.16 9.62 -14.59
CA PRO A 252 -3.97 8.79 -15.78
C PRO A 252 -4.40 7.32 -15.63
N ALA A 253 -4.19 6.70 -14.47
CA ALA A 253 -4.65 5.35 -14.18
C ALA A 253 -6.18 5.27 -14.15
N ALA A 254 -6.82 6.14 -13.38
CA ALA A 254 -8.28 6.24 -13.29
C ALA A 254 -8.92 6.52 -14.65
N ALA A 255 -8.34 7.43 -15.46
CA ALA A 255 -8.84 7.73 -16.80
C ALA A 255 -8.84 6.49 -17.73
N GLY A 256 -7.80 5.66 -17.64
CA GLY A 256 -7.72 4.39 -18.36
C GLY A 256 -8.82 3.42 -17.96
N MET A 257 -9.05 3.26 -16.65
CA MET A 257 -10.15 2.46 -16.12
C MET A 257 -11.52 3.00 -16.58
N TYR A 258 -11.75 4.31 -16.47
CA TYR A 258 -13.03 4.91 -16.87
C TYR A 258 -13.34 4.60 -18.34
N GLN A 259 -12.35 4.77 -19.21
CA GLN A 259 -12.50 4.46 -20.63
C GLN A 259 -12.81 2.99 -20.85
N ALA A 260 -12.12 2.07 -20.17
CA ALA A 260 -12.39 0.64 -20.26
C ALA A 260 -13.81 0.27 -19.83
N ILE A 261 -14.34 0.91 -18.78
CA ILE A 261 -15.73 0.74 -18.34
C ILE A 261 -16.73 1.29 -19.37
N PHE A 262 -16.47 2.46 -19.94
CA PHE A 262 -17.35 3.04 -20.97
C PHE A 262 -17.41 2.17 -22.22
N ASP A 263 -16.26 1.66 -22.67
CA ASP A 263 -16.18 0.77 -23.83
C ASP A 263 -16.88 -0.56 -23.55
N ALA A 264 -16.72 -1.13 -22.35
CA ALA A 264 -17.42 -2.33 -21.94
C ALA A 264 -18.94 -2.14 -21.87
N CYS A 265 -19.42 -1.01 -21.34
CA CYS A 265 -20.85 -0.70 -21.31
C CYS A 265 -21.42 -0.52 -22.73
N ALA A 266 -20.71 0.20 -23.60
CA ALA A 266 -21.10 0.37 -24.99
C ALA A 266 -21.14 -0.97 -25.76
N GLY A 267 -20.27 -1.92 -25.39
CA GLY A 267 -20.25 -3.28 -25.95
C GLY A 267 -21.38 -4.20 -25.47
N GLN A 268 -22.08 -3.86 -24.37
CA GLN A 268 -23.21 -4.64 -23.86
C GLN A 268 -24.55 -4.00 -24.28
N PRO A 269 -25.40 -4.64 -25.10
CA PRO A 269 -26.61 -4.02 -25.65
C PRO A 269 -27.55 -3.41 -24.60
N ALA A 270 -27.75 -4.09 -23.46
CA ALA A 270 -28.58 -3.58 -22.37
C ALA A 270 -28.00 -2.31 -21.72
N CYS A 271 -26.69 -2.29 -21.48
CA CYS A 271 -26.00 -1.13 -20.90
C CYS A 271 -25.97 0.04 -21.88
N ALA A 272 -25.64 -0.22 -23.15
CA ALA A 272 -25.63 0.78 -24.21
C ALA A 272 -27.00 1.44 -24.41
N ALA A 273 -28.09 0.67 -24.32
CA ALA A 273 -29.45 1.20 -24.40
C ALA A 273 -29.83 2.04 -23.16
N ALA A 274 -29.42 1.61 -21.97
CA ALA A 274 -29.72 2.31 -20.72
C ALA A 274 -28.87 3.59 -20.53
N TYR A 275 -27.61 3.58 -20.98
CA TYR A 275 -26.63 4.63 -20.72
C TYR A 275 -25.86 5.06 -21.99
N PRO A 276 -26.54 5.55 -23.04
CA PRO A 276 -25.94 5.79 -24.36
C PRO A 276 -24.84 6.85 -24.38
N ASN A 277 -24.78 7.74 -23.37
CA ASN A 277 -23.84 8.86 -23.29
C ASN A 277 -23.01 8.86 -22.00
N LEU A 278 -22.77 7.68 -21.41
CA LEU A 278 -22.21 7.52 -20.06
C LEU A 278 -20.94 8.36 -19.81
N LYS A 279 -20.01 8.40 -20.78
CA LYS A 279 -18.77 9.19 -20.66
C LYS A 279 -19.05 10.70 -20.50
N ALA A 280 -19.91 11.25 -21.37
CA ALA A 280 -20.25 12.67 -21.34
C ALA A 280 -21.07 13.00 -20.08
N GLU A 281 -21.98 12.11 -19.70
CA GLU A 281 -22.76 12.22 -18.46
C GLU A 281 -21.87 12.24 -17.22
N PHE A 282 -20.86 11.36 -17.15
CA PHE A 282 -19.90 11.34 -16.06
C PHE A 282 -19.11 12.65 -15.94
N THR A 283 -18.57 13.15 -17.06
CA THR A 283 -17.88 14.45 -17.06
C THR A 283 -18.82 15.58 -16.62
N ALA A 284 -20.05 15.61 -17.12
CA ALA A 284 -21.03 16.63 -16.72
C ALA A 284 -21.38 16.54 -15.22
N ALA A 285 -21.55 15.32 -14.70
CA ALA A 285 -21.82 15.05 -13.29
C ALA A 285 -20.67 15.54 -12.40
N VAL A 286 -19.42 15.20 -12.71
CA VAL A 286 -18.25 15.68 -11.96
C VAL A 286 -18.19 17.20 -11.93
N ASN A 287 -18.41 17.87 -13.07
CA ASN A 287 -18.42 19.32 -13.14
C ASN A 287 -19.53 19.95 -12.29
N ARG A 288 -20.76 19.46 -12.43
CA ARG A 288 -21.92 19.97 -11.69
C ARG A 288 -21.76 19.74 -10.19
N LEU A 289 -21.38 18.53 -9.78
CA LEU A 289 -21.23 18.16 -8.37
C LEU A 289 -20.05 18.86 -7.71
N ASN A 290 -19.02 19.25 -8.46
CA ASN A 290 -17.97 20.10 -7.92
C ASN A 290 -18.50 21.49 -7.54
N GLN A 291 -19.46 22.04 -8.29
CA GLN A 291 -20.06 23.35 -7.97
C GLN A 291 -21.19 23.24 -6.94
N THR A 292 -22.05 22.24 -7.08
CA THR A 292 -23.22 22.00 -6.24
C THR A 292 -23.25 20.52 -5.82
N PRO A 293 -22.56 20.17 -4.72
CA PRO A 293 -22.53 18.81 -4.21
C PRO A 293 -23.92 18.31 -3.79
N LEU A 294 -24.16 17.01 -3.91
CA LEU A 294 -25.35 16.38 -3.35
C LEU A 294 -25.16 16.17 -1.85
N GLN A 295 -26.21 16.43 -1.09
CA GLN A 295 -26.30 16.10 0.34
C GLN A 295 -27.30 14.96 0.45
N VAL A 296 -26.82 13.78 0.81
CA VAL A 296 -27.61 12.54 0.84
C VAL A 296 -27.57 11.95 2.24
N THR A 297 -28.73 11.60 2.77
CA THR A 297 -28.82 10.84 4.02
C THR A 297 -29.01 9.37 3.70
N VAL A 298 -28.10 8.53 4.20
CA VAL A 298 -28.16 7.06 4.12
C VAL A 298 -28.06 6.48 5.52
N ASN A 299 -28.49 5.24 5.72
CA ASN A 299 -28.37 4.58 7.02
C ASN A 299 -27.08 3.77 7.10
N ASP A 300 -26.41 3.82 8.25
CA ASP A 300 -25.30 2.91 8.55
C ASP A 300 -25.80 1.49 8.86
N ALA A 301 -24.86 0.57 9.12
CA ALA A 301 -25.18 -0.82 9.45
C ALA A 301 -26.04 -0.97 10.72
N ALA A 302 -26.04 0.02 11.62
CA ALA A 302 -26.89 0.07 12.81
C ALA A 302 -28.24 0.77 12.56
N GLY A 303 -28.54 1.14 11.30
CA GLY A 303 -29.76 1.84 10.93
C GLY A 303 -29.77 3.33 11.27
N ARG A 304 -28.64 3.91 11.70
CA ARG A 304 -28.56 5.32 12.08
C ARG A 304 -28.38 6.19 10.83
N PRO A 305 -29.08 7.34 10.73
CA PRO A 305 -28.91 8.23 9.59
C PRO A 305 -27.53 8.89 9.62
N VAL A 306 -26.85 8.86 8.47
CA VAL A 306 -25.54 9.49 8.22
C VAL A 306 -25.68 10.42 7.02
N GLN A 307 -25.31 11.68 7.22
CA GLN A 307 -25.21 12.67 6.15
C GLN A 307 -23.92 12.46 5.37
N VAL A 308 -24.04 12.22 4.06
CA VAL A 308 -22.93 12.06 3.13
C VAL A 308 -23.02 13.14 2.04
N VAL A 309 -21.88 13.77 1.74
CA VAL A 309 -21.73 14.73 0.66
C VAL A 309 -21.06 14.07 -0.52
N ILE A 310 -21.67 14.17 -1.71
CA ILE A 310 -21.11 13.71 -2.98
C ILE A 310 -20.77 14.92 -3.83
N ASP A 311 -19.49 15.30 -3.83
CA ASP A 311 -18.93 16.30 -4.74
C ASP A 311 -18.27 15.64 -5.98
N GLY A 312 -17.78 16.47 -6.90
CA GLY A 312 -17.18 15.99 -8.15
C GLY A 312 -15.95 15.09 -7.94
N TYR A 313 -15.10 15.41 -6.97
CA TYR A 313 -13.95 14.57 -6.63
C TYR A 313 -14.41 13.25 -6.01
N THR A 314 -15.36 13.29 -5.07
CA THR A 314 -15.88 12.11 -4.39
C THR A 314 -16.51 11.13 -5.38
N LEU A 315 -17.29 11.62 -6.36
CA LEU A 315 -17.85 10.75 -7.39
C LEU A 315 -16.76 10.07 -8.22
N ALA A 316 -15.75 10.82 -8.68
CA ALA A 316 -14.64 10.25 -9.45
C ALA A 316 -13.83 9.23 -8.63
N TRP A 317 -13.55 9.55 -7.38
CA TRP A 317 -12.88 8.67 -6.43
C TRP A 317 -13.68 7.38 -6.17
N LEU A 318 -15.00 7.46 -6.03
CA LEU A 318 -15.88 6.29 -5.84
C LEU A 318 -15.91 5.37 -7.06
N VAL A 319 -15.92 5.96 -8.28
CA VAL A 319 -15.84 5.20 -9.53
C VAL A 319 -14.50 4.46 -9.60
N THR A 320 -13.38 5.17 -9.38
CA THR A 320 -12.04 4.54 -9.34
C THR A 320 -11.97 3.47 -8.26
N GLY A 321 -12.61 3.72 -7.12
CA GLY A 321 -12.67 2.82 -5.99
C GLY A 321 -13.26 1.45 -6.33
N GLN A 322 -14.16 1.34 -7.31
CA GLN A 322 -14.68 0.02 -7.69
C GLN A 322 -13.60 -0.94 -8.21
N SER A 323 -12.38 -0.44 -8.48
CA SER A 323 -11.20 -1.30 -8.73
C SER A 323 -10.99 -2.34 -7.63
N TYR A 324 -11.22 -1.99 -6.37
CA TYR A 324 -10.99 -2.89 -5.22
C TYR A 324 -12.04 -4.00 -5.07
N THR A 325 -13.21 -3.84 -5.69
CA THR A 325 -14.31 -4.84 -5.68
C THR A 325 -14.47 -5.52 -7.04
N GLY A 326 -13.69 -5.09 -8.04
CA GLY A 326 -13.54 -5.75 -9.32
C GLY A 326 -14.84 -5.88 -10.12
N PRO A 327 -15.06 -7.02 -10.80
CA PRO A 327 -16.25 -7.27 -11.63
C PRO A 327 -17.58 -6.88 -10.95
N SER A 328 -17.72 -7.18 -9.66
CA SER A 328 -18.93 -6.86 -8.88
C SER A 328 -19.15 -5.36 -8.69
N GLY A 329 -18.09 -4.61 -8.39
CA GLY A 329 -18.14 -3.16 -8.27
C GLY A 329 -18.35 -2.49 -9.62
N PHE A 330 -17.63 -2.96 -10.64
CA PHE A 330 -17.69 -2.44 -12.01
C PHE A 330 -19.11 -2.49 -12.58
N ALA A 331 -19.84 -3.58 -12.32
CA ALA A 331 -21.23 -3.74 -12.75
C ALA A 331 -22.15 -2.58 -12.29
N THR A 332 -21.81 -1.89 -11.19
CA THR A 332 -22.64 -0.81 -10.63
C THR A 332 -22.27 0.59 -11.15
N ILE A 333 -21.11 0.75 -11.80
CA ILE A 333 -20.59 2.07 -12.19
C ILE A 333 -21.56 2.85 -13.10
N PRO A 334 -22.11 2.28 -14.19
CA PRO A 334 -23.01 3.03 -15.07
C PRO A 334 -24.24 3.59 -14.35
N SER A 335 -24.90 2.75 -13.53
CA SER A 335 -26.03 3.14 -12.69
C SER A 335 -25.65 4.27 -11.73
N MET A 336 -24.56 4.11 -10.97
CA MET A 336 -24.12 5.11 -9.99
C MET A 336 -23.83 6.47 -10.63
N ILE A 337 -23.18 6.49 -11.80
CA ILE A 337 -22.92 7.72 -12.55
C ILE A 337 -24.24 8.35 -13.00
N HIS A 338 -25.13 7.55 -13.59
CA HIS A 338 -26.40 8.02 -14.13
C HIS A 338 -27.32 8.62 -13.06
N THR A 339 -27.51 7.92 -11.94
CA THR A 339 -28.38 8.42 -10.86
C THR A 339 -27.79 9.69 -10.24
N ALA A 340 -26.47 9.73 -10.02
CA ALA A 340 -25.78 10.92 -9.51
C ALA A 340 -25.91 12.11 -10.49
N ALA A 341 -25.85 11.86 -11.80
CA ALA A 341 -26.09 12.86 -12.84
C ALA A 341 -27.54 13.38 -12.86
N GLN A 342 -28.52 12.57 -12.43
CA GLN A 342 -29.91 12.99 -12.28
C GLN A 342 -30.21 13.68 -10.93
N GLY A 343 -29.23 13.71 -10.02
CA GLY A 343 -29.38 14.32 -8.69
C GLY A 343 -29.76 13.34 -7.59
N ASP A 344 -29.83 12.04 -7.89
CA ASP A 344 -29.99 10.97 -6.91
C ASP A 344 -28.64 10.35 -6.55
N GLY A 345 -28.07 10.81 -5.44
CA GLY A 345 -26.77 10.35 -4.95
C GLY A 345 -26.82 9.15 -4.01
N ARG A 346 -27.96 8.45 -3.86
CA ARG A 346 -28.11 7.36 -2.88
C ARG A 346 -27.12 6.20 -3.10
N GLU A 347 -26.91 5.78 -4.35
CA GLU A 347 -25.93 4.73 -4.66
C GLU A 347 -24.50 5.17 -4.33
N ALA A 348 -24.13 6.40 -4.73
CA ALA A 348 -22.81 6.95 -4.43
C ALA A 348 -22.59 7.14 -2.91
N ALA A 349 -23.61 7.59 -2.18
CA ALA A 349 -23.55 7.75 -0.73
C ALA A 349 -23.42 6.41 0.01
N ALA A 350 -24.16 5.39 -0.42
CA ALA A 350 -24.01 4.03 0.10
C ALA A 350 -22.60 3.47 -0.20
N ALA A 351 -22.09 3.68 -1.42
CA ALA A 351 -20.73 3.27 -1.78
C ALA A 351 -19.66 4.00 -0.97
N ARG A 352 -19.85 5.29 -0.64
CA ARG A 352 -18.93 6.04 0.24
C ARG A 352 -18.97 5.52 1.68
N LEU A 353 -20.16 5.23 2.20
CA LEU A 353 -20.34 4.73 3.56
C LEU A 353 -19.77 3.31 3.73
N ALA A 354 -19.90 2.45 2.70
CA ALA A 354 -19.32 1.10 2.69
C ALA A 354 -17.77 1.09 2.76
N ARG A 355 -17.12 2.24 2.55
CA ARG A 355 -15.67 2.40 2.65
C ARG A 355 -15.18 2.93 4.00
N VAL A 356 -16.09 3.25 4.92
CA VAL A 356 -15.72 3.71 6.26
C VAL A 356 -15.12 2.54 7.04
N ALA A 357 -13.88 2.71 7.48
CA ALA A 357 -13.22 1.77 8.37
C ALA A 357 -13.38 2.20 9.84
N PRO A 358 -13.34 1.27 10.80
CA PRO A 358 -13.23 1.64 12.20
C PRO A 358 -11.97 2.48 12.48
N PRO A 359 -12.05 3.47 13.38
CA PRO A 359 -10.89 4.29 13.72
C PRO A 359 -9.74 3.49 14.33
N GLY A 360 -8.51 3.84 13.94
CA GLY A 360 -7.30 3.32 14.55
C GLY A 360 -6.72 2.07 13.88
N LEU A 361 -7.26 1.61 12.75
CA LEU A 361 -6.74 0.43 12.04
C LEU A 361 -5.55 0.75 11.13
N ALA A 362 -5.60 1.87 10.42
CA ALA A 362 -4.58 2.22 9.43
C ALA A 362 -3.25 2.66 10.09
N GLY A 363 -2.14 2.10 9.60
CA GLY A 363 -0.79 2.41 10.04
C GLY A 363 -0.23 3.67 9.40
N TYR A 364 -0.60 4.83 9.93
CA TYR A 364 -0.22 6.14 9.36
C TYR A 364 1.26 6.48 9.52
N GLY A 365 1.95 5.93 10.53
CA GLY A 365 3.41 6.04 10.66
C GLY A 365 4.11 5.68 9.36
N LEU A 366 3.86 4.47 8.86
CA LEU A 366 4.37 4.01 7.58
C LEU A 366 3.62 4.59 6.38
N GLY A 367 2.30 4.76 6.47
CA GLY A 367 1.49 5.38 5.41
C GLY A 367 2.09 6.71 4.94
N PHE A 368 2.19 7.68 5.84
CA PHE A 368 2.81 8.97 5.53
C PHE A 368 4.32 8.86 5.36
N GLY A 369 5.01 8.00 6.12
CA GLY A 369 6.44 7.79 5.97
C GLY A 369 6.83 7.42 4.53
N ALA A 370 6.16 6.43 3.94
CA ALA A 370 6.36 6.02 2.55
C ALA A 370 5.84 7.07 1.55
N TYR A 371 4.58 7.50 1.65
CA TYR A 371 4.02 8.46 0.70
C TYR A 371 4.80 9.78 0.63
N CYS A 372 5.18 10.33 1.78
CA CYS A 372 5.89 11.60 1.84
C CYS A 372 7.31 11.49 1.37
N ARG A 373 8.04 10.49 1.87
CA ARG A 373 9.45 10.29 1.54
C ARG A 373 9.63 9.86 0.08
N GLU A 374 8.78 8.99 -0.42
CA GLU A 374 9.05 8.23 -1.65
C GLU A 374 8.23 8.70 -2.86
N MET A 375 7.23 9.55 -2.65
CA MET A 375 6.38 10.04 -3.74
C MET A 375 6.19 11.56 -3.70
N ALA A 376 5.74 12.13 -2.58
CA ALA A 376 5.48 13.56 -2.48
C ALA A 376 6.77 14.40 -2.55
N SER A 377 7.91 13.85 -2.12
CA SER A 377 9.20 14.55 -2.09
C SER A 377 9.77 14.97 -3.45
N TRP A 378 9.27 14.40 -4.55
CA TRP A 378 9.73 14.69 -5.91
C TRP A 378 8.57 14.89 -6.90
N SER A 379 7.42 15.33 -6.38
CA SER A 379 6.27 15.78 -7.17
C SER A 379 5.60 16.98 -6.49
N SER A 380 4.67 17.61 -7.19
CA SER A 380 3.92 18.75 -6.69
C SER A 380 2.43 18.64 -7.00
N THR A 381 1.63 19.53 -6.40
CA THR A 381 0.19 19.63 -6.71
C THR A 381 -0.01 19.99 -8.18
N GLU A 382 0.89 20.80 -8.73
CA GLU A 382 0.89 21.24 -10.12
C GLU A 382 1.19 20.08 -11.08
N ASP A 383 2.12 19.18 -10.73
CA ASP A 383 2.39 17.98 -11.53
C ASP A 383 1.18 17.05 -11.59
N VAL A 384 0.51 16.85 -10.46
CA VAL A 384 -0.73 16.05 -10.36
C VAL A 384 -1.83 16.69 -11.21
N ALA A 385 -2.02 18.00 -11.10
CA ALA A 385 -3.01 18.72 -11.87
C ALA A 385 -2.73 18.68 -13.37
N ALA A 386 -1.47 18.82 -13.79
CA ALA A 386 -1.07 18.76 -15.19
C ALA A 386 -1.30 17.38 -15.79
N ALA A 387 -0.89 16.31 -15.08
CA ALA A 387 -1.13 14.94 -15.51
C ALA A 387 -2.63 14.61 -15.56
N GLY A 388 -3.38 15.05 -14.56
CA GLY A 388 -4.83 14.92 -14.53
C GLY A 388 -5.51 15.66 -15.66
N LYS A 389 -5.08 16.88 -15.98
CA LYS A 389 -5.65 17.69 -17.08
C LYS A 389 -5.38 17.08 -18.44
N ALA A 390 -4.18 16.52 -18.63
CA ALA A 390 -3.83 15.80 -19.85
C ALA A 390 -4.71 14.56 -20.04
N ALA A 391 -4.99 13.81 -18.97
CA ALA A 391 -5.80 12.60 -19.03
C ALA A 391 -7.32 12.88 -19.10
N LEU A 392 -7.80 13.92 -18.42
CA LEU A 392 -9.21 14.26 -18.22
C LEU A 392 -9.45 15.77 -18.44
N PRO A 393 -9.32 16.28 -19.68
CA PRO A 393 -9.37 17.71 -19.95
C PRO A 393 -10.70 18.37 -19.57
N GLY A 394 -11.79 17.60 -19.57
CA GLY A 394 -13.12 18.06 -19.19
C GLY A 394 -13.39 18.13 -17.68
N PHE A 395 -12.45 17.70 -16.82
CA PHE A 395 -12.64 17.76 -15.36
C PHE A 395 -12.24 19.15 -14.80
N PRO A 396 -12.85 19.58 -13.68
CA PRO A 396 -12.47 20.83 -13.01
C PRO A 396 -11.06 20.77 -12.45
N ASP A 397 -10.33 21.89 -12.53
CA ASP A 397 -8.96 21.97 -12.01
C ASP A 397 -8.91 21.74 -10.49
N ASP A 398 -9.89 22.22 -9.72
CA ASP A 398 -9.99 21.97 -8.27
C ASP A 398 -10.09 20.47 -7.92
N VAL A 399 -10.71 19.68 -8.80
CA VAL A 399 -10.79 18.22 -8.66
C VAL A 399 -9.44 17.61 -9.00
N LEU A 400 -8.83 18.01 -10.11
CA LEU A 400 -7.58 17.45 -10.62
C LEU A 400 -6.34 17.83 -9.78
N ARG A 401 -6.41 18.90 -8.98
CA ARG A 401 -5.37 19.28 -7.99
C ARG A 401 -5.35 18.35 -6.79
N LEU A 402 -6.43 17.61 -6.52
CA LEU A 402 -6.42 16.55 -5.52
C LEU A 402 -5.79 15.30 -6.12
N ILE A 403 -5.14 14.49 -5.29
CA ILE A 403 -4.56 13.23 -5.71
C ILE A 403 -5.68 12.20 -5.80
N MET A 404 -5.76 11.40 -6.87
CA MET A 404 -6.80 10.38 -7.01
C MET A 404 -6.81 9.43 -5.80
N VAL A 405 -5.66 8.89 -5.40
CA VAL A 405 -5.46 8.14 -4.15
C VAL A 405 -4.09 8.55 -3.61
N PRO A 406 -3.98 9.11 -2.37
CA PRO A 406 -4.95 9.08 -1.27
C PRO A 406 -5.79 10.38 -1.05
N GLY A 407 -5.83 11.32 -2.00
CA GLY A 407 -6.59 12.57 -1.84
C GLY A 407 -5.74 13.79 -1.56
N ARG A 408 -5.42 14.03 -0.28
CA ARG A 408 -4.56 15.15 0.14
C ARG A 408 -3.26 14.58 0.64
N LEU A 409 -2.15 15.27 0.36
CA LEU A 409 -0.83 14.76 0.76
C LEU A 409 0.26 15.83 0.83
N PHE A 410 0.38 16.75 -0.14
CA PHE A 410 1.55 17.65 -0.20
C PHE A 410 1.76 18.54 1.04
N ALA A 411 0.71 19.24 1.49
CA ALA A 411 0.78 20.05 2.71
C ALA A 411 0.92 19.19 3.98
N GLU A 412 0.38 17.98 3.96
CA GLU A 412 0.47 17.02 5.07
C GLU A 412 1.86 16.43 5.17
N CYS A 413 2.51 16.13 4.05
CA CYS A 413 3.89 15.67 4.01
C CYS A 413 4.90 16.72 4.41
N ALA A 414 4.65 17.99 4.06
CA ALA A 414 5.43 19.10 4.60
C ALA A 414 5.30 19.21 6.12
N ALA A 415 4.16 18.79 6.71
CA ALA A 415 3.97 18.75 8.15
C ALA A 415 4.48 17.46 8.80
N TRP A 416 4.52 16.35 8.06
CA TRP A 416 5.00 15.05 8.54
C TRP A 416 6.53 14.95 8.58
N ASP A 417 7.21 15.70 7.71
CA ASP A 417 8.65 16.00 7.74
C ASP A 417 9.59 14.78 7.90
N VAL A 418 9.50 13.82 6.98
CA VAL A 418 10.28 12.57 6.98
C VAL A 418 11.42 12.53 5.95
N GLY A 419 11.79 13.71 5.42
CA GLY A 419 12.81 13.84 4.39
C GLY A 419 12.37 13.26 3.03
N SER A 420 13.36 12.94 2.19
CA SER A 420 13.14 12.52 0.80
C SER A 420 13.94 11.26 0.47
N ALA A 421 13.36 10.40 -0.36
CA ALA A 421 14.05 9.26 -0.95
C ALA A 421 15.11 9.75 -1.95
N THR A 422 16.29 9.17 -1.85
CA THR A 422 17.39 9.37 -2.78
C THR A 422 17.05 8.82 -4.17
N PRO A 423 17.73 9.29 -5.24
CA PRO A 423 17.59 8.67 -6.55
C PRO A 423 17.91 7.17 -6.58
N ALA A 424 18.82 6.71 -5.71
CA ALA A 424 19.16 5.29 -5.58
C ALA A 424 17.99 4.45 -5.04
N GLU A 425 17.26 4.98 -4.03
CA GLU A 425 16.05 4.33 -3.49
C GLU A 425 14.94 4.16 -4.55
N ARG A 426 14.95 4.99 -5.60
CA ARG A 426 13.97 4.96 -6.71
C ARG A 426 14.50 4.32 -7.99
N ALA A 427 15.73 3.81 -7.98
CA ALA A 427 16.32 3.21 -9.18
C ALA A 427 15.53 1.94 -9.59
N PRO A 428 15.28 1.71 -10.89
CA PRO A 428 14.70 0.46 -11.36
C PRO A 428 15.51 -0.75 -10.86
N VAL A 429 14.81 -1.80 -10.46
CA VAL A 429 15.42 -3.02 -9.91
C VAL A 429 15.87 -3.93 -11.03
N VAL A 430 17.07 -4.49 -10.91
CA VAL A 430 17.56 -5.54 -11.80
C VAL A 430 17.68 -6.85 -11.03
N SER A 431 17.09 -7.92 -11.53
CA SER A 431 17.16 -9.24 -10.88
C SER A 431 17.00 -10.40 -11.85
N ASP A 432 17.62 -11.53 -11.50
CA ASP A 432 17.45 -12.82 -12.16
C ASP A 432 16.42 -13.72 -11.44
N VAL A 433 15.85 -13.27 -10.31
CA VAL A 433 14.81 -14.02 -9.61
C VAL A 433 13.58 -14.16 -10.51
N PRO A 434 13.10 -15.40 -10.77
CA PRO A 434 11.86 -15.61 -11.50
C PRO A 434 10.71 -14.80 -10.92
N SER A 435 10.02 -14.04 -11.76
CA SER A 435 8.97 -13.12 -11.32
C SER A 435 7.72 -13.20 -12.19
N LEU A 436 6.54 -13.29 -11.58
CA LEU A 436 5.26 -13.14 -12.25
C LEU A 436 4.60 -11.83 -11.84
N LEU A 437 4.31 -10.96 -12.81
CA LEU A 437 3.71 -9.65 -12.59
C LEU A 437 2.31 -9.64 -13.17
N MET A 438 1.31 -9.45 -12.31
CA MET A 438 -0.10 -9.41 -12.70
C MET A 438 -0.69 -8.03 -12.46
N GLY A 439 -1.53 -7.58 -13.39
CA GLY A 439 -2.26 -6.33 -13.26
C GLY A 439 -3.66 -6.44 -13.84
N GLY A 440 -4.62 -5.78 -13.21
CA GLY A 440 -5.98 -5.75 -13.72
C GLY A 440 -6.06 -4.91 -14.98
N ALA A 441 -6.70 -5.44 -16.03
CA ALA A 441 -6.93 -4.67 -17.25
C ALA A 441 -7.81 -3.43 -17.01
N MET A 442 -8.57 -3.42 -15.91
CA MET A 442 -9.41 -2.31 -15.45
C MET A 442 -8.95 -1.75 -14.09
N ASP A 443 -7.68 -1.91 -13.73
CA ASP A 443 -7.12 -1.35 -12.51
C ASP A 443 -6.96 0.18 -12.64
N GLY A 444 -7.78 0.93 -11.92
CA GLY A 444 -7.75 2.40 -11.87
C GLY A 444 -6.73 2.98 -10.89
N VAL A 445 -5.97 2.14 -10.18
CA VAL A 445 -5.00 2.53 -9.15
C VAL A 445 -3.57 2.22 -9.59
N THR A 446 -3.29 0.96 -9.96
CA THR A 446 -1.99 0.49 -10.45
C THR A 446 -2.15 -0.21 -11.81
N PRO A 447 -2.25 0.56 -12.91
CA PRO A 447 -2.71 0.05 -14.19
C PRO A 447 -1.77 -1.01 -14.77
N ALA A 448 -2.32 -2.03 -15.45
CA ALA A 448 -1.55 -3.19 -15.92
C ALA A 448 -0.28 -2.87 -16.74
N ARG A 449 -0.23 -1.73 -17.45
CA ARG A 449 0.98 -1.23 -18.15
C ARG A 449 2.22 -1.08 -17.24
N TRP A 450 2.02 -1.00 -15.93
CA TRP A 450 3.10 -0.91 -14.95
C TRP A 450 3.82 -2.24 -14.72
N THR A 451 3.15 -3.37 -14.97
CA THR A 451 3.81 -4.68 -14.97
C THR A 451 4.96 -4.71 -15.97
N GLU A 452 4.73 -4.22 -17.20
CA GLU A 452 5.75 -4.13 -18.24
C GLU A 452 6.88 -3.17 -17.87
N ALA A 453 6.58 -2.07 -17.18
CA ALA A 453 7.57 -1.10 -16.76
C ALA A 453 8.57 -1.70 -15.74
N VAL A 454 8.07 -2.50 -14.79
CA VAL A 454 8.91 -3.19 -13.79
C VAL A 454 9.63 -4.37 -14.43
N ALA A 455 8.96 -5.15 -15.29
CA ALA A 455 9.53 -6.34 -15.92
C ALA A 455 10.78 -6.05 -16.77
N LYS A 456 10.96 -4.83 -17.28
CA LYS A 456 12.18 -4.42 -18.03
C LYS A 456 13.49 -4.67 -17.27
N GLY A 457 13.46 -4.62 -15.94
CA GLY A 457 14.63 -4.90 -15.11
C GLY A 457 14.77 -6.36 -14.68
N LEU A 458 13.74 -7.18 -14.88
CA LEU A 458 13.66 -8.54 -14.35
C LEU A 458 13.89 -9.54 -15.49
N ARG A 459 15.03 -10.24 -15.49
CA ARG A 459 15.45 -11.07 -16.65
C ARG A 459 14.55 -12.28 -16.88
N ASN A 460 13.96 -12.81 -15.80
CA ASN A 460 13.11 -14.00 -15.81
C ASN A 460 11.68 -13.62 -15.41
N ALA A 461 11.13 -12.57 -16.03
CA ALA A 461 9.80 -12.06 -15.70
C ALA A 461 8.75 -12.38 -16.76
N GLU A 462 7.55 -12.71 -16.28
CA GLU A 462 6.33 -12.78 -17.06
C GLU A 462 5.36 -11.69 -16.62
N THR A 463 4.75 -11.00 -17.58
CA THR A 463 3.66 -10.05 -17.32
C THR A 463 2.34 -10.59 -17.84
N ILE A 464 1.27 -10.39 -17.07
CA ILE A 464 -0.09 -10.78 -17.42
C ILE A 464 -1.06 -9.68 -17.02
N ALA A 465 -1.81 -9.18 -18.01
CA ALA A 465 -2.99 -8.37 -17.76
C ALA A 465 -4.21 -9.27 -17.63
N ILE A 466 -4.93 -9.20 -16.52
CA ILE A 466 -6.12 -10.02 -16.26
C ILE A 466 -7.38 -9.26 -16.73
N PRO A 467 -8.10 -9.76 -17.75
CA PRO A 467 -9.33 -9.14 -18.24
C PRO A 467 -10.37 -8.98 -17.13
N GLY A 468 -11.14 -7.89 -17.16
CA GLY A 468 -12.25 -7.64 -16.24
C GLY A 468 -11.88 -7.44 -14.75
N ALA A 469 -10.63 -7.66 -14.37
CA ALA A 469 -10.15 -7.46 -13.00
C ALA A 469 -9.71 -6.02 -12.76
N GLY A 470 -9.90 -5.55 -11.53
CA GLY A 470 -9.42 -4.29 -11.01
C GLY A 470 -8.13 -4.46 -10.22
N HIS A 471 -8.09 -3.83 -9.04
CA HIS A 471 -6.94 -3.77 -8.17
C HIS A 471 -6.95 -4.86 -7.10
N ASP A 472 -5.82 -5.55 -6.86
CA ASP A 472 -5.72 -6.82 -6.12
C ASP A 472 -6.35 -7.97 -6.92
N VAL A 473 -5.65 -8.37 -7.99
CA VAL A 473 -6.19 -9.17 -9.10
C VAL A 473 -6.44 -10.62 -8.70
N ILE A 474 -5.54 -11.23 -7.93
CA ILE A 474 -5.64 -12.62 -7.49
C ILE A 474 -6.89 -12.80 -6.62
N ALA A 475 -7.21 -11.81 -5.79
CA ALA A 475 -8.42 -11.83 -4.96
C ALA A 475 -9.72 -11.81 -5.79
N GLN A 476 -9.66 -11.37 -7.06
CA GLN A 476 -10.82 -11.14 -7.92
C GLN A 476 -10.97 -12.17 -9.05
N SER A 477 -9.94 -12.99 -9.30
CA SER A 477 -9.90 -13.89 -10.47
C SER A 477 -9.38 -15.28 -10.09
N PRO A 478 -10.23 -16.32 -10.17
CA PRO A 478 -9.79 -17.70 -9.99
C PRO A 478 -8.71 -18.11 -11.00
N CYS A 479 -8.75 -17.56 -12.22
CA CYS A 479 -7.70 -17.75 -13.21
C CYS A 479 -6.38 -17.17 -12.73
N ALA A 480 -6.36 -15.91 -12.26
CA ALA A 480 -5.14 -15.31 -11.70
C ALA A 480 -4.57 -16.09 -10.51
N ARG A 481 -5.45 -16.60 -9.63
CA ARG A 481 -5.07 -17.50 -8.55
C ARG A 481 -4.37 -18.77 -9.06
N SER A 482 -4.96 -19.43 -10.06
CA SER A 482 -4.37 -20.65 -10.65
C SER A 482 -3.02 -20.39 -11.33
N LEU A 483 -2.84 -19.23 -11.95
CA LEU A 483 -1.57 -18.81 -12.55
C LEU A 483 -0.48 -18.60 -11.49
N MET A 484 -0.84 -17.96 -10.36
CA MET A 484 0.06 -17.80 -9.21
C MET A 484 0.50 -19.16 -8.65
N ASP A 485 -0.45 -20.07 -8.42
CA ASP A 485 -0.15 -21.38 -7.85
C ASP A 485 0.76 -22.20 -8.78
N ALA A 486 0.46 -22.20 -10.09
CA ALA A 486 1.30 -22.85 -11.10
C ALA A 486 2.72 -22.26 -11.16
N PHE A 487 2.84 -20.94 -11.03
CA PHE A 487 4.13 -20.25 -11.01
C PHE A 487 4.95 -20.61 -9.77
N PHE A 488 4.34 -20.63 -8.58
CA PHE A 488 5.07 -21.05 -7.38
C PHE A 488 5.49 -22.51 -7.44
N ASP A 489 4.72 -23.37 -8.11
CA ASP A 489 5.09 -24.77 -8.31
C ASP A 489 6.33 -24.95 -9.17
N ASP A 490 6.40 -24.27 -10.30
CA ASP A 490 7.59 -24.27 -11.16
C ASP A 490 7.84 -22.89 -11.79
N PRO A 491 8.62 -22.02 -11.11
CA PRO A 491 8.85 -20.66 -11.58
C PRO A 491 9.81 -20.60 -12.78
N THR A 492 10.34 -21.74 -13.24
CA THR A 492 11.21 -21.82 -14.43
C THR A 492 10.43 -22.09 -15.71
N ARG A 493 9.14 -22.41 -15.59
CA ARG A 493 8.26 -22.72 -16.71
C ARG A 493 7.27 -21.59 -16.94
N PRO A 494 6.99 -21.26 -18.22
CA PRO A 494 5.91 -20.35 -18.54
C PRO A 494 4.57 -20.84 -18.00
N VAL A 495 3.80 -19.95 -17.37
CA VAL A 495 2.44 -20.28 -16.90
C VAL A 495 1.47 -20.47 -18.07
N ASP A 496 0.56 -21.43 -17.95
CA ASP A 496 -0.49 -21.66 -18.96
C ASP A 496 -1.61 -20.61 -18.84
N ARG A 497 -1.77 -19.80 -19.89
CA ARG A 497 -2.67 -18.65 -19.92
C ARG A 497 -4.06 -18.96 -20.51
N ALA A 498 -4.39 -20.23 -20.76
CA ALA A 498 -5.65 -20.62 -21.42
C ALA A 498 -6.90 -20.06 -20.71
N CYS A 499 -6.91 -20.03 -19.37
CA CYS A 499 -8.05 -19.57 -18.58
C CYS A 499 -8.40 -18.07 -18.80
N LEU A 500 -7.49 -17.27 -19.35
CA LEU A 500 -7.76 -15.85 -19.63
C LEU A 500 -8.88 -15.66 -20.66
N SER A 501 -9.01 -16.61 -21.60
CA SER A 501 -10.02 -16.56 -22.66
C SER A 501 -11.45 -16.80 -22.16
N GLU A 502 -11.58 -17.34 -20.95
CA GLU A 502 -12.87 -17.65 -20.32
C GLU A 502 -13.40 -16.48 -19.47
N ILE A 503 -12.57 -15.46 -19.23
CA ILE A 503 -12.93 -14.34 -18.37
C ILE A 503 -13.85 -13.38 -19.13
N THR A 504 -15.07 -13.20 -18.62
CA THR A 504 -16.05 -12.25 -19.13
C THR A 504 -16.34 -11.15 -18.12
N ILE A 505 -16.53 -9.92 -18.61
CA ILE A 505 -17.03 -8.82 -17.79
C ILE A 505 -18.52 -9.10 -17.50
N PRO A 506 -18.96 -9.04 -16.23
CA PRO A 506 -20.35 -9.29 -15.88
C PRO A 506 -21.29 -8.26 -16.50
N PRO A 507 -22.59 -8.57 -16.63
CA PRO A 507 -23.59 -7.60 -17.06
C PRO A 507 -23.60 -6.38 -16.15
N PHE A 508 -23.61 -5.18 -16.74
CA PHE A 508 -23.81 -3.95 -15.97
C PHE A 508 -25.25 -3.88 -15.45
N LYS A 509 -25.43 -3.30 -14.27
CA LYS A 509 -26.75 -2.99 -13.71
C LYS A 509 -27.47 -1.99 -14.61
N THR A 510 -28.68 -2.33 -15.03
CA THR A 510 -29.61 -1.46 -15.77
C THR A 510 -30.90 -1.23 -14.97
N PRO A 511 -31.72 -0.21 -15.29
CA PRO A 511 -32.97 0.10 -14.58
C PRO A 511 -34.03 -1.03 -14.61
#